data_AF-A0A1D3CXE5-F1
#
_entry.id   AF-A0A1D3CXE5-F1
#
_cell.length_a   1.000
_cell.length_b   1.000
_cell.length_c   1.000
_cell.angle_alpha   90.00
_cell.angle_beta   90.00
_cell.angle_gamma   90.00
#
_symmetry.space_group_name_H-M   'P 1'
#
loop_
_entity.id
_entity.type
_entity.pdbx_description
1 polymer ?
#
loop_
_entity_poly.entity_id
_entity_poly.type
_entity_poly.pdbx_seq_one_letter_code
_entity_poly.pdbx_strand_id
1 'polypeptide(L)'
;MDKVLSPGEYVCANQWEAMRHKSATVIQQYARVWAARKEAQRRRQERDEHLQRERQQRERQQWEADVRKRRQEQRAACPITPADFAILLAEVEAWRCLEAKKLRGGELARIRRGTEKDLRVAHLSLLQQETHLLRRIGRLKQEANQQRRRYREHRLLCLMGEPLIWVQSDGETATVYTPETTRARELHVLYLRLSSGSLQGPDRLDALAAVRDAVGTYESPLAGEVRELLQREETLLARGRSKALPLSGLRRRLSTQFFRLLLDPAFNPQAQRATKLVIL
;
A
#
# COMPACT_ATOMS: atom_id res chain seq x y z
N MET A 1 62.40 12.51 -72.46
CA MET A 1 61.16 13.32 -72.54
C MET A 1 61.24 14.31 -71.40
N ASP A 2 61.88 15.45 -71.65
CA ASP A 2 62.09 16.47 -70.62
C ASP A 2 60.83 17.32 -70.50
N LYS A 3 60.34 17.50 -69.27
CA LYS A 3 59.15 18.32 -68.97
C LYS A 3 59.59 19.76 -68.72
N VAL A 4 59.11 20.69 -69.54
CA VAL A 4 59.22 22.13 -69.26
C VAL A 4 58.19 22.48 -68.18
N LEU A 5 58.66 22.90 -67.01
CA LEU A 5 57.84 23.41 -65.93
C LEU A 5 57.95 24.93 -65.90
N SER A 6 56.81 25.63 -65.86
CA SER A 6 56.77 27.04 -65.51
C SER A 6 56.94 27.19 -63.99
N PRO A 7 57.88 28.02 -63.50
CA PRO A 7 58.01 28.26 -62.07
C PRO A 7 56.75 28.96 -61.54
N GLY A 8 56.21 28.44 -60.44
CA GLY A 8 55.21 29.16 -59.65
C GLY A 8 55.85 30.35 -58.92
N GLU A 9 55.02 31.19 -58.29
CA GLU A 9 55.53 32.32 -57.49
C GLU A 9 56.47 31.83 -56.38
N TYR A 10 57.70 32.33 -56.38
CA TYR A 10 58.71 31.97 -55.39
C TYR A 10 58.48 32.76 -54.09
N VAL A 11 58.23 32.04 -52.99
CA VAL A 11 58.04 32.63 -51.66
C VAL A 11 59.36 32.57 -50.90
N CYS A 12 59.90 33.72 -50.53
CA CYS A 12 61.13 33.80 -49.74
C CYS A 12 60.91 33.27 -48.30
N ALA A 13 61.97 32.77 -47.65
CA ALA A 13 61.88 32.17 -46.31
C ALA A 13 61.17 33.07 -45.28
N ASN A 14 61.49 34.36 -45.24
CA ASN A 14 60.85 35.33 -44.34
C ASN A 14 59.34 35.50 -44.62
N GLN A 15 58.93 35.44 -45.89
CA GLN A 15 57.52 35.53 -46.28
C GLN A 15 56.77 34.26 -45.83
N TRP A 16 57.39 33.09 -45.99
CA TRP A 16 56.83 31.82 -45.53
C TRP A 16 56.69 31.77 -44.00
N GLU A 17 57.70 32.22 -43.26
CA GLU A 17 57.63 32.31 -41.79
C GLU A 17 56.55 33.29 -41.31
N ALA A 18 56.42 34.45 -41.97
CA ALA A 18 55.36 35.39 -41.68
C ALA A 18 53.95 34.79 -41.94
N MET A 19 53.79 34.02 -43.03
CA MET A 19 52.55 33.29 -43.30
C MET A 19 52.27 32.24 -42.22
N ARG A 20 53.28 31.48 -41.80
CA ARG A 20 53.15 30.49 -40.71
C ARG A 20 52.77 31.15 -39.39
N HIS A 21 53.40 32.27 -39.03
CA HIS A 21 53.06 33.01 -37.82
C HIS A 21 51.62 33.55 -37.84
N LYS A 22 51.18 34.09 -38.98
CA LYS A 22 49.79 34.55 -39.17
C LYS A 22 48.80 33.38 -39.01
N SER A 23 49.05 32.27 -39.69
CA SER A 23 48.22 31.05 -39.59
C SER A 23 48.21 30.48 -38.17
N ALA A 24 49.37 30.42 -37.51
CA ALA A 24 49.48 29.98 -36.12
C ALA A 24 48.69 30.88 -35.16
N THR A 25 48.73 32.20 -35.37
CA THR A 25 47.94 33.16 -34.57
C THR A 25 46.44 32.90 -34.72
N VAL A 26 45.97 32.68 -35.95
CA VAL A 26 44.55 32.34 -36.22
C VAL A 26 44.16 31.04 -35.51
N ILE A 27 44.96 29.98 -35.66
CA ILE A 27 44.72 28.69 -35.00
C ILE A 27 44.68 28.86 -33.46
N GLN A 28 45.62 29.61 -32.89
CA GLN A 28 45.67 29.87 -31.45
C GLN A 28 44.45 30.66 -30.95
N GLN A 29 43.96 31.64 -31.72
CA GLN A 29 42.73 32.36 -31.39
C GLN A 29 41.53 31.41 -31.32
N TYR A 30 41.34 30.57 -32.35
CA TYR A 30 40.25 29.58 -32.35
C TYR A 30 40.39 28.56 -31.21
N ALA A 31 41.60 28.10 -30.92
CA ALA A 31 41.86 27.17 -29.81
C ALA A 31 41.49 27.79 -28.45
N ARG A 32 41.84 29.06 -28.21
CA ARG A 32 41.47 29.78 -26.98
C ARG A 32 39.96 29.95 -26.85
N VAL A 33 39.27 30.33 -27.93
CA VAL A 33 37.81 30.46 -27.95
C VAL A 33 37.13 29.12 -27.70
N TRP A 34 37.62 28.04 -28.31
CA TRP A 34 37.11 26.69 -28.09
C TRP A 34 37.28 26.25 -26.63
N ALA A 35 38.46 26.46 -26.05
CA ALA A 35 38.73 26.13 -24.64
C ALA A 35 37.80 26.92 -23.69
N ALA A 36 37.63 28.22 -23.92
CA ALA A 36 36.72 29.05 -23.14
C ALA A 36 35.25 28.60 -23.26
N ARG A 37 34.80 28.23 -24.47
CA ARG A 37 33.45 27.69 -24.69
C ARG A 37 33.24 26.36 -23.97
N LYS A 38 34.22 25.46 -24.04
CA LYS A 38 34.18 24.16 -23.35
C LYS A 38 34.08 24.32 -21.83
N GLU A 39 34.89 25.22 -21.27
CA GLU A 39 34.87 25.54 -19.84
C GLU A 39 33.54 26.18 -19.41
N ALA A 40 33.01 27.12 -20.20
CA ALA A 40 31.72 27.74 -19.94
C ALA A 40 30.57 26.71 -20.00
N GLN A 41 30.63 25.76 -20.94
CA GLN A 41 29.65 24.68 -21.06
C GLN A 41 29.71 23.74 -19.85
N ARG A 42 30.91 23.35 -19.39
CA ARG A 42 31.08 22.55 -18.17
C ARG A 42 30.45 23.24 -16.96
N ARG A 43 30.72 24.53 -16.75
CA ARG A 43 30.14 25.31 -15.64
C ARG A 43 28.62 25.42 -15.71
N ARG A 44 28.05 25.53 -16.92
CA ARG A 44 26.59 25.52 -17.11
C ARG A 44 26.01 24.16 -16.72
N GLN A 45 26.63 23.06 -17.15
CA GLN A 45 26.22 21.71 -16.78
C GLN A 45 26.26 21.51 -15.26
N GLU A 46 27.37 21.88 -14.60
CA GLU A 46 27.50 21.80 -13.13
C GLU A 46 26.43 22.61 -12.40
N ARG A 47 26.16 23.85 -12.84
CA ARG A 47 25.09 24.69 -12.29
C ARG A 47 23.72 24.04 -12.48
N ASP A 48 23.44 23.55 -13.69
CA ASP A 48 22.15 22.96 -14.03
C ASP A 48 21.93 21.65 -13.24
N GLU A 49 22.96 20.83 -13.09
CA GLU A 49 22.94 19.64 -12.23
C GLU A 49 22.69 19.99 -10.75
N HIS A 50 23.38 21.00 -10.23
CA HIS A 50 23.18 21.45 -8.85
C HIS A 50 21.73 21.92 -8.63
N LEU A 51 21.23 22.77 -9.54
CA LEU A 51 19.87 23.28 -9.49
C LEU A 51 18.83 22.14 -9.62
N GLN A 52 19.10 21.14 -10.47
CA GLN A 52 18.26 19.95 -10.56
C GLN A 52 18.26 19.14 -9.26
N ARG A 53 19.42 18.92 -8.65
CA ARG A 53 19.52 18.22 -7.35
C ARG A 53 18.76 18.94 -6.26
N GLU A 54 18.90 20.27 -6.16
CA GLU A 54 18.16 21.09 -5.20
C GLU A 54 16.64 21.02 -5.43
N ARG A 55 16.19 21.12 -6.69
CA ARG A 55 14.76 20.98 -7.04
C ARG A 55 14.24 19.61 -6.63
N GLN A 56 14.95 18.54 -6.99
CA GLN A 56 14.57 17.18 -6.60
C GLN A 56 14.55 16.99 -5.08
N GLN A 57 15.49 17.59 -4.33
CA GLN A 57 15.48 17.53 -2.87
C GLN A 57 14.29 18.28 -2.28
N ARG A 58 13.97 19.48 -2.78
CA ARG A 58 12.80 20.24 -2.35
C ARG A 58 11.50 19.50 -2.65
N GLU A 59 11.38 18.91 -3.84
CA GLU A 59 10.24 18.08 -4.22
C GLU A 59 10.11 16.86 -3.31
N ARG A 60 11.22 16.18 -2.99
CA ARG A 60 11.22 15.06 -2.01
C ARG A 60 10.77 15.52 -0.63
N GLN A 61 11.29 16.64 -0.13
CA GLN A 61 10.91 17.18 1.18
C GLN A 61 9.43 17.58 1.24
N GLN A 62 8.93 18.25 0.20
CA GLN A 62 7.52 18.60 0.07
C GLN A 62 6.64 17.36 0.02
N TRP A 63 7.00 16.37 -0.81
CA TRP A 63 6.32 15.09 -0.87
C TRP A 63 6.30 14.40 0.51
N GLU A 64 7.42 14.38 1.23
CA GLU A 64 7.49 13.78 2.56
C GLU A 64 6.60 14.51 3.56
N ALA A 65 6.60 15.84 3.54
CA ALA A 65 5.75 16.67 4.39
C ALA A 65 4.26 16.43 4.09
N ASP A 66 3.89 16.39 2.81
CA ASP A 66 2.53 16.10 2.37
C ASP A 66 2.08 14.70 2.78
N VAL A 67 2.96 13.69 2.65
CA VAL A 67 2.67 12.32 3.11
C VAL A 67 2.49 12.28 4.62
N ARG A 68 3.31 12.99 5.41
CA ARG A 68 3.15 13.09 6.86
C ARG A 68 1.82 13.75 7.23
N LYS A 69 1.47 14.86 6.58
CA LYS A 69 0.21 15.59 6.79
C LYS A 69 -0.99 14.71 6.46
N ARG A 70 -1.01 14.08 5.29
CA ARG A 70 -2.06 13.13 4.89
C ARG A 70 -2.20 11.97 5.86
N ARG A 71 -1.09 11.42 6.38
CA ARG A 71 -1.13 10.38 7.41
C ARG A 71 -1.77 10.87 8.70
N GLN A 72 -1.47 12.09 9.15
CA GLN A 72 -2.11 12.67 10.34
C GLN A 72 -3.61 12.87 10.15
N GLU A 73 -4.02 13.42 9.00
CA GLU A 73 -5.43 13.59 8.65
C GLU A 73 -6.17 12.24 8.59
N GLN A 74 -5.56 11.23 7.97
CA GLN A 74 -6.10 9.87 7.92
C GLN A 74 -6.25 9.25 9.31
N ARG A 75 -5.30 9.46 10.22
CA ARG A 75 -5.38 8.97 11.61
C ARG A 75 -6.56 9.59 12.36
N ALA A 76 -6.78 10.90 12.18
CA ALA A 76 -7.88 11.60 12.81
C ALA A 76 -9.25 11.13 12.27
N ALA A 77 -9.33 10.88 10.96
CA ALA A 77 -10.57 10.42 10.32
C ALA A 77 -10.87 8.93 10.61
N CYS A 78 -9.87 8.06 10.47
CA CYS A 78 -10.01 6.61 10.52
C CYS A 78 -8.77 5.96 11.20
N PRO A 79 -8.79 5.73 12.53
CA PRO A 79 -7.69 5.05 13.21
C PRO A 79 -7.63 3.57 12.80
N ILE A 80 -6.49 3.14 12.24
CA ILE A 80 -6.32 1.77 11.73
C ILE A 80 -5.24 1.01 12.51
N THR A 81 -4.14 1.66 12.89
CA THR A 81 -2.99 1.01 13.53
C THR A 81 -3.12 1.02 15.06
N PRO A 82 -2.48 0.08 15.80
CA PRO A 82 -2.53 0.13 17.26
C PRO A 82 -1.95 1.43 17.84
N ALA A 83 -0.96 2.03 17.15
CA ALA A 83 -0.38 3.31 17.54
C ALA A 83 -1.39 4.46 17.45
N ASP A 84 -2.25 4.48 16.41
CA ASP A 84 -3.29 5.50 16.27
C ASP A 84 -4.28 5.42 17.45
N PHE A 85 -4.65 4.21 17.89
CA PHE A 85 -5.50 4.03 19.07
C PHE A 85 -4.80 4.41 20.38
N ALA A 86 -3.48 4.21 20.49
CA ALA A 86 -2.73 4.65 21.67
C ALA A 86 -2.75 6.17 21.83
N ILE A 87 -2.64 6.91 20.71
CA ILE A 87 -2.76 8.37 20.70
C ILE A 87 -4.16 8.80 21.13
N LEU A 88 -5.22 8.21 20.57
CA LEU A 88 -6.59 8.54 20.96
C LEU A 88 -6.87 8.28 22.45
N LEU A 89 -6.34 7.19 23.00
CA LEU A 89 -6.47 6.91 24.43
C LEU A 89 -5.73 7.95 25.27
N ALA A 90 -4.50 8.32 24.88
CA ALA A 90 -3.75 9.38 25.55
C ALA A 90 -4.45 10.75 25.49
N GLU A 91 -5.11 11.08 24.38
CA GLU A 91 -5.91 12.31 24.24
C GLU A 91 -7.13 12.30 25.17
N VAL A 92 -7.85 11.17 25.27
CA VAL A 92 -8.98 11.01 26.21
C VAL A 92 -8.49 11.13 27.66
N GLU A 93 -7.36 10.52 27.99
CA GLU A 93 -6.76 10.64 29.31
C GLU A 93 -6.36 12.08 29.65
N ALA A 94 -5.74 12.79 28.70
CA ALA A 94 -5.37 14.19 28.85
C ALA A 94 -6.61 15.08 29.05
N TRP A 95 -7.64 14.89 28.23
CA TRP A 95 -8.93 15.59 28.37
C TRP A 95 -9.56 15.33 29.74
N ARG A 96 -9.64 14.07 30.17
CA ARG A 96 -10.17 13.68 31.48
C ARG A 96 -9.40 14.35 32.62
N CYS A 97 -8.07 14.38 32.55
CA CYS A 97 -7.22 15.05 33.53
C CYS A 97 -7.48 16.56 33.58
N LEU A 98 -7.64 17.22 32.43
CA LEU A 98 -7.98 18.65 32.37
C LEU A 98 -9.35 18.92 32.99
N GLU A 99 -10.36 18.12 32.65
CA GLU A 99 -11.72 18.30 33.14
C GLU A 99 -11.82 18.00 34.65
N ALA A 100 -11.14 16.96 35.12
CA ALA A 100 -11.01 16.67 36.54
C ALA A 100 -10.31 17.81 37.30
N LYS A 101 -9.29 18.45 36.72
CA LYS A 101 -8.65 19.63 37.32
C LYS A 101 -9.61 20.82 37.41
N LYS A 102 -10.43 21.07 36.39
CA LYS A 102 -11.47 22.12 36.42
C LYS A 102 -12.50 21.85 37.51
N LEU A 103 -12.95 20.60 37.65
CA LEU A 103 -13.85 20.19 38.72
C LEU A 103 -13.22 20.43 40.09
N ARG A 104 -11.97 20.00 40.30
CA ARG A 104 -11.21 20.23 41.55
C ARG A 104 -11.00 21.70 41.88
N GLY A 105 -10.70 22.53 40.89
CA GLY A 105 -10.56 23.98 41.09
C GLY A 105 -11.85 24.64 41.58
N GLY A 106 -13.02 24.11 41.16
CA GLY A 106 -14.34 24.56 41.63
C GLY A 106 -14.88 23.84 42.87
N GLU A 107 -14.27 22.73 43.29
CA GLU A 107 -14.74 21.87 44.39
C GLU A 107 -14.76 22.60 45.73
N LEU A 108 -13.68 23.30 46.10
CA LEU A 108 -13.58 24.01 47.37
C LEU A 108 -14.68 25.08 47.55
N ALA A 109 -15.07 25.75 46.46
CA ALA A 109 -16.13 26.75 46.46
C ALA A 109 -17.55 26.13 46.49
N ARG A 110 -17.73 24.88 46.05
CA ARG A 110 -19.02 24.17 46.04
C ARG A 110 -19.24 23.40 47.36
N ILE A 111 -18.20 22.79 47.91
CA ILE A 111 -18.23 22.13 49.23
C ILE A 111 -18.60 23.13 50.34
N ARG A 112 -18.00 24.34 50.34
CA ARG A 112 -18.37 25.40 51.29
C ARG A 112 -19.83 25.87 51.19
N ARG A 113 -20.48 25.67 50.03
CA ARG A 113 -21.88 26.06 49.78
C ARG A 113 -22.88 24.93 50.06
N GLY A 114 -22.43 23.76 50.53
CA GLY A 114 -23.30 22.62 50.83
C GLY A 114 -23.82 21.87 49.58
N THR A 115 -23.26 22.10 48.40
CA THR A 115 -23.70 21.50 47.13
C THR A 115 -22.97 20.19 46.80
N GLU A 116 -22.84 19.31 47.79
CA GLU A 116 -22.15 18.02 47.61
C GLU A 116 -22.86 17.13 46.57
N LYS A 117 -24.19 17.21 46.50
CA LYS A 117 -25.00 16.52 45.48
C LYS A 117 -24.62 16.97 44.06
N ASP A 118 -24.44 18.27 43.85
CA ASP A 118 -24.12 18.83 42.52
C ASP A 118 -22.71 18.44 42.07
N LEU A 119 -21.77 18.31 43.00
CA LEU A 119 -20.43 17.79 42.73
C LEU A 119 -20.47 16.32 42.29
N ARG A 120 -21.23 15.48 43.00
CA ARG A 120 -21.42 14.07 42.63
C ARG A 120 -22.04 13.95 41.24
N VAL A 121 -23.04 14.76 40.91
CA VAL A 121 -23.65 14.80 39.57
C VAL A 121 -22.64 15.20 38.50
N ALA A 122 -21.80 16.21 38.76
CA ALA A 122 -20.75 16.64 37.83
C ALA A 122 -19.69 15.54 37.59
N HIS A 123 -19.26 14.84 38.64
CA HIS A 123 -18.34 13.70 38.53
C HIS A 123 -18.97 12.54 37.75
N LEU A 124 -20.24 12.22 38.00
CA LEU A 124 -20.97 11.20 37.25
C LEU A 124 -21.08 11.57 35.76
N SER A 125 -21.34 12.85 35.45
CA SER A 125 -21.38 13.34 34.07
C SER A 125 -20.04 13.17 33.36
N LEU A 126 -18.93 13.50 34.03
CA LEU A 126 -17.58 13.30 33.49
C LEU A 126 -17.30 11.82 33.19
N LEU A 127 -17.65 10.93 34.13
CA LEU A 127 -17.51 9.48 33.94
C LEU A 127 -18.38 8.95 32.80
N GLN A 128 -19.61 9.46 32.65
CA GLN A 128 -20.49 9.10 31.53
C GLN A 128 -19.89 9.51 30.19
N GLN A 129 -19.29 10.70 30.12
CA GLN A 129 -18.59 11.18 28.91
C GLN A 129 -17.35 10.33 28.61
N GLU A 130 -16.52 10.04 29.61
CA GLU A 130 -15.35 9.16 29.46
C GLU A 130 -15.75 7.76 28.97
N THR A 131 -16.73 7.14 29.61
CA THR A 131 -17.22 5.81 29.21
C THR A 131 -17.81 5.82 27.80
N HIS A 132 -18.49 6.90 27.39
CA HIS A 132 -18.97 7.05 26.02
C HIS A 132 -17.81 7.10 25.00
N LEU A 133 -16.77 7.89 25.27
CA LEU A 133 -15.57 7.97 24.43
C LEU A 133 -14.85 6.63 24.35
N LEU A 134 -14.63 5.96 25.47
CA LEU A 134 -13.98 4.65 25.53
C LEU A 134 -14.78 3.57 24.78
N ARG A 135 -16.11 3.55 24.90
CA ARG A 135 -16.98 2.66 24.12
C ARG A 135 -16.87 2.91 22.63
N ARG A 136 -16.85 4.19 22.23
CA ARG A 136 -16.67 4.58 20.82
C ARG A 136 -15.32 4.12 20.28
N ILE A 137 -14.23 4.34 21.02
CA ILE A 137 -12.89 3.86 20.67
C ILE A 137 -12.88 2.33 20.56
N GLY A 138 -13.53 1.63 21.50
CA GLY A 138 -13.68 0.18 21.46
C GLY A 138 -14.35 -0.32 20.19
N ARG A 139 -15.43 0.33 19.76
CA ARG A 139 -16.12 0.02 18.50
C ARG A 139 -15.22 0.24 17.29
N LEU A 140 -14.55 1.39 17.20
CA LEU A 140 -13.60 1.70 16.11
C LEU A 140 -12.47 0.67 16.05
N LYS A 141 -11.95 0.24 17.21
CA LYS A 141 -10.93 -0.80 17.30
C LYS A 141 -11.43 -2.15 16.77
N GLN A 142 -12.68 -2.51 17.05
CA GLN A 142 -13.30 -3.72 16.49
C GLN A 142 -13.46 -3.64 14.98
N GLU A 143 -13.96 -2.50 14.46
CA GLU A 143 -14.13 -2.26 13.02
C GLU A 143 -12.77 -2.30 12.28
N ALA A 144 -11.75 -1.59 12.80
CA ALA A 144 -10.40 -1.62 12.27
C ALA A 144 -9.77 -3.02 12.33
N ASN A 145 -10.02 -3.79 13.40
CA ASN A 145 -9.58 -5.19 13.49
C ASN A 145 -10.23 -6.06 12.41
N GLN A 146 -11.52 -5.90 12.15
CA GLN A 146 -12.22 -6.63 11.10
C GLN A 146 -11.68 -6.27 9.71
N GLN A 147 -11.46 -4.98 9.45
CA GLN A 147 -10.89 -4.52 8.19
C GLN A 147 -9.46 -5.05 7.98
N ARG A 148 -8.62 -5.00 9.02
CA ARG A 148 -7.25 -5.56 8.98
C ARG A 148 -7.26 -7.06 8.74
N ARG A 149 -8.18 -7.81 9.37
CA ARG A 149 -8.35 -9.25 9.12
C ARG A 149 -8.69 -9.50 7.65
N ARG A 150 -9.72 -8.83 7.12
CA ARG A 150 -10.12 -8.95 5.70
C ARG A 150 -8.98 -8.62 4.74
N TYR A 151 -8.23 -7.55 5.03
CA TYR A 151 -7.06 -7.18 4.23
C TYR A 151 -5.95 -8.24 4.28
N ARG A 152 -5.67 -8.81 5.45
CA ARG A 152 -4.68 -9.89 5.61
C ARG A 152 -5.09 -11.15 4.86
N GLU A 153 -6.35 -11.57 4.99
CA GLU A 153 -6.91 -12.71 4.27
C GLU A 153 -6.79 -12.49 2.76
N HIS A 154 -7.20 -11.33 2.27
CA HIS A 154 -7.09 -10.96 0.86
C HIS A 154 -5.63 -10.97 0.36
N ARG A 155 -4.73 -10.31 1.09
CA ARG A 155 -3.31 -10.25 0.74
C ARG A 155 -2.66 -11.64 0.73
N LEU A 156 -3.00 -12.49 1.70
CA LEU A 156 -2.49 -13.86 1.77
C LEU A 156 -2.92 -14.67 0.54
N LEU A 157 -4.17 -14.56 0.11
CA LEU A 157 -4.66 -15.23 -1.09
C LEU A 157 -4.02 -14.65 -2.37
N CYS A 158 -3.78 -13.33 -2.43
CA CYS A 158 -3.02 -12.74 -3.55
C CYS A 158 -1.61 -13.33 -3.64
N LEU A 159 -0.89 -13.43 -2.51
CA LEU A 159 0.47 -14.00 -2.46
C LEU A 159 0.52 -15.44 -2.98
N MET A 160 -0.54 -16.24 -2.77
CA MET A 160 -0.61 -17.61 -3.30
C MET A 160 -0.74 -17.64 -4.84
N GLY A 161 -1.32 -16.61 -5.44
CA GLY A 161 -1.48 -16.47 -6.89
C GLY A 161 -0.36 -15.68 -7.57
N GLU A 162 0.64 -15.20 -6.82
CA GLU A 162 1.76 -14.46 -7.39
C GLU A 162 2.68 -15.35 -8.23
N PRO A 163 3.19 -14.83 -9.36
CA PRO A 163 4.09 -15.59 -10.22
C PRO A 163 5.35 -16.01 -9.45
N LEU A 164 5.96 -17.11 -9.89
CA LEU A 164 7.26 -17.55 -9.42
C LEU A 164 8.34 -16.79 -10.19
N ILE A 165 9.41 -16.41 -9.50
CA ILE A 165 10.58 -15.79 -10.12
C ILE A 165 11.62 -16.90 -10.28
N TRP A 166 11.95 -17.24 -11.52
CA TRP A 166 12.99 -18.21 -11.85
C TRP A 166 14.23 -17.47 -12.31
N VAL A 167 15.38 -17.79 -11.73
CA VAL A 167 16.67 -17.26 -12.16
C VAL A 167 17.22 -18.21 -13.22
N GLN A 168 17.50 -17.69 -14.41
CA GLN A 168 18.11 -18.43 -15.49
C GLN A 168 19.62 -18.60 -15.24
N SER A 169 20.28 -19.48 -16.00
CA SER A 169 21.74 -19.68 -15.96
C SER A 169 22.52 -18.37 -16.14
N ASP A 170 21.95 -17.44 -16.89
CA ASP A 170 22.59 -16.19 -17.32
C ASP A 170 22.41 -15.07 -16.28
N GLY A 171 21.73 -15.35 -15.15
CA GLY A 171 21.43 -14.38 -14.10
C GLY A 171 20.16 -13.54 -14.36
N GLU A 172 19.53 -13.69 -15.52
CA GLU A 172 18.24 -13.06 -15.82
C GLU A 172 17.10 -13.71 -15.03
N THR A 173 16.13 -12.91 -14.57
CA THR A 173 14.96 -13.41 -13.84
C THR A 173 13.72 -13.45 -14.72
N ALA A 174 13.12 -14.62 -14.90
CA ALA A 174 11.85 -14.81 -15.59
C ALA A 174 10.68 -14.96 -14.60
N THR A 175 9.57 -14.27 -14.84
CA THR A 175 8.33 -14.45 -14.07
C THR A 175 7.46 -15.51 -14.73
N VAL A 176 7.14 -16.58 -13.99
CA VAL A 176 6.44 -17.75 -14.51
C VAL A 176 5.16 -18.01 -13.73
N TYR A 177 4.05 -18.14 -14.47
CA TYR A 177 2.78 -18.64 -13.94
C TYR A 177 2.70 -20.15 -14.14
N THR A 178 2.76 -20.87 -13.04
CA THR A 178 2.52 -22.32 -12.97
C THR A 178 1.02 -22.62 -12.89
N PRO A 179 0.56 -23.81 -13.31
CA PRO A 179 -0.85 -24.19 -13.17
C PRO A 179 -1.35 -24.06 -11.73
N GLU A 180 -0.49 -24.29 -10.73
CA GLU A 180 -0.81 -24.12 -9.32
C GLU A 180 -1.04 -22.65 -8.95
N THR A 181 -0.19 -21.74 -9.41
CA THR A 181 -0.38 -20.29 -9.17
C THR A 181 -1.60 -19.73 -9.89
N THR A 182 -1.90 -20.22 -11.09
CA THR A 182 -3.10 -19.85 -11.84
C THR A 182 -4.35 -20.35 -11.12
N ARG A 183 -4.36 -21.61 -10.66
CA ARG A 183 -5.44 -22.17 -9.85
C ARG A 183 -5.63 -21.42 -8.54
N ALA A 184 -4.56 -21.04 -7.84
CA ALA A 184 -4.66 -20.25 -6.62
C ALA A 184 -5.32 -18.88 -6.86
N ARG A 185 -5.03 -18.24 -8.00
CA ARG A 185 -5.67 -17.00 -8.43
C ARG A 185 -7.16 -17.18 -8.72
N GLU A 186 -7.55 -18.26 -9.39
CA GLU A 186 -8.96 -18.59 -9.64
C GLU A 186 -9.72 -18.80 -8.33
N LEU A 187 -9.14 -19.58 -7.40
CA LEU A 187 -9.69 -19.82 -6.07
C LEU A 187 -9.86 -18.52 -5.26
N HIS A 188 -8.91 -17.59 -5.37
CA HIS A 188 -9.00 -16.27 -4.76
C HIS A 188 -10.18 -15.46 -5.32
N VAL A 189 -10.39 -15.47 -6.63
CA VAL A 189 -11.53 -14.82 -7.27
C VAL A 189 -12.85 -15.42 -6.77
N LEU A 190 -12.94 -16.75 -6.64
CA LEU A 190 -14.11 -17.42 -6.08
C LEU A 190 -14.37 -17.00 -4.62
N TYR A 191 -13.33 -16.90 -3.79
CA TYR A 191 -13.44 -16.41 -2.41
C TYR A 191 -13.99 -14.98 -2.36
N LEU A 192 -13.52 -14.09 -3.24
CA LEU A 192 -14.04 -12.73 -3.34
C LEU A 192 -15.52 -12.74 -3.73
N ARG A 193 -15.90 -13.48 -4.77
CA ARG A 193 -17.32 -13.62 -5.17
C ARG A 193 -18.21 -14.12 -4.02
N LEU A 194 -17.72 -15.05 -3.21
CA LEU A 194 -18.44 -15.54 -2.04
C LEU A 194 -18.55 -14.51 -0.90
N SER A 195 -17.51 -13.71 -0.66
CA SER A 195 -17.38 -12.83 0.50
C SER A 195 -17.90 -11.41 0.29
N SER A 196 -17.76 -10.85 -0.91
CA SER A 196 -18.20 -9.47 -1.25
C SER A 196 -19.53 -9.41 -1.97
N GLY A 197 -20.13 -10.54 -2.35
CA GLY A 197 -21.32 -10.59 -3.19
C GLY A 197 -22.59 -10.05 -2.52
N SER A 198 -23.11 -8.93 -3.04
CA SER A 198 -24.50 -8.48 -2.88
C SER A 198 -25.41 -9.33 -3.77
N LEU A 199 -25.61 -10.59 -3.43
CA LEU A 199 -26.30 -11.49 -4.36
C LEU A 199 -27.47 -12.17 -3.65
N GLN A 200 -28.64 -11.59 -3.85
CA GLN A 200 -29.88 -12.35 -3.93
C GLN A 200 -30.07 -12.68 -5.42
N GLY A 201 -30.49 -13.91 -5.74
CA GLY A 201 -30.81 -14.29 -7.12
C GLY A 201 -29.73 -15.14 -7.83
N PRO A 202 -29.66 -15.07 -9.18
CA PRO A 202 -28.93 -16.04 -10.02
C PRO A 202 -27.41 -15.95 -9.87
N ASP A 203 -26.84 -14.75 -9.81
CA ASP A 203 -25.38 -14.56 -9.67
C ASP A 203 -24.79 -15.23 -8.43
N ARG A 204 -25.60 -15.35 -7.35
CA ARG A 204 -25.18 -16.08 -6.14
C ARG A 204 -25.13 -17.57 -6.41
N LEU A 205 -26.13 -18.11 -7.10
CA LEU A 205 -26.20 -19.53 -7.43
C LEU A 205 -25.01 -19.91 -8.34
N ASP A 206 -24.65 -19.07 -9.29
CA ASP A 206 -23.49 -19.29 -10.15
C ASP A 206 -22.17 -19.29 -9.35
N ALA A 207 -22.04 -18.41 -8.36
CA ALA A 207 -20.88 -18.41 -7.48
C ALA A 207 -20.82 -19.66 -6.59
N LEU A 208 -21.97 -20.13 -6.08
CA LEU A 208 -22.07 -21.35 -5.29
C LEU A 208 -21.72 -22.59 -6.13
N ALA A 209 -22.23 -22.67 -7.37
CA ALA A 209 -21.93 -23.73 -8.32
C ALA A 209 -20.44 -23.76 -8.68
N ALA A 210 -19.84 -22.61 -9.03
CA ALA A 210 -18.42 -22.54 -9.34
C ALA A 210 -17.52 -22.97 -8.18
N VAL A 211 -17.91 -22.67 -6.94
CA VAL A 211 -17.17 -23.13 -5.75
C VAL A 211 -17.37 -24.62 -5.52
N ARG A 212 -18.58 -25.14 -5.71
CA ARG A 212 -18.86 -26.58 -5.63
C ARG A 212 -18.00 -27.35 -6.61
N ASP A 213 -17.91 -26.88 -7.85
CA ASP A 213 -17.12 -27.51 -8.91
C ASP A 213 -15.61 -27.42 -8.59
N ALA A 214 -15.15 -26.29 -8.05
CA ALA A 214 -13.75 -26.13 -7.64
C ALA A 214 -13.33 -27.01 -6.44
N VAL A 215 -14.26 -27.27 -5.50
CA VAL A 215 -14.04 -28.24 -4.41
C VAL A 215 -14.08 -29.67 -4.94
N GLY A 216 -14.97 -29.95 -5.90
CA GLY A 216 -15.03 -31.20 -6.64
C GLY A 216 -15.08 -32.44 -5.74
N THR A 217 -14.22 -33.41 -6.04
CA THR A 217 -14.09 -34.69 -5.32
C THR A 217 -13.07 -34.64 -4.18
N TYR A 218 -12.57 -33.47 -3.79
CA TYR A 218 -11.60 -33.38 -2.70
C TYR A 218 -12.22 -33.87 -1.39
N GLU A 219 -11.65 -34.94 -0.83
CA GLU A 219 -12.14 -35.58 0.37
C GLU A 219 -11.40 -35.05 1.61
N SER A 220 -12.08 -34.19 2.34
CA SER A 220 -11.63 -33.62 3.61
C SER A 220 -12.86 -33.30 4.46
N PRO A 221 -12.78 -33.41 5.80
CA PRO A 221 -13.89 -33.00 6.67
C PRO A 221 -14.27 -31.53 6.43
N LEU A 222 -13.29 -30.66 6.17
CA LEU A 222 -13.54 -29.25 5.84
C LEU A 222 -14.25 -29.10 4.49
N ALA A 223 -13.88 -29.88 3.49
CA ALA A 223 -14.54 -29.88 2.19
C ALA A 223 -15.98 -30.44 2.26
N GLY A 224 -16.21 -31.45 3.11
CA GLY A 224 -17.55 -31.94 3.45
C GLY A 224 -18.43 -30.85 4.05
N GLU A 225 -17.94 -30.13 5.07
CA GLU A 225 -18.65 -29.01 5.68
C GLU A 225 -18.95 -27.90 4.68
N VAL A 226 -18.00 -27.54 3.82
CA VAL A 226 -18.20 -26.53 2.77
C VAL A 226 -19.31 -26.99 1.81
N ARG A 227 -19.29 -28.24 1.33
CA ARG A 227 -20.33 -28.79 0.45
C ARG A 227 -21.71 -28.78 1.11
N GLU A 228 -21.81 -29.16 2.38
CA GLU A 228 -23.08 -29.10 3.12
C GLU A 228 -23.60 -27.66 3.23
N LEU A 229 -22.73 -26.70 3.57
CA LEU A 229 -23.10 -25.29 3.67
C LEU A 229 -23.52 -24.69 2.31
N LEU A 230 -22.85 -25.07 1.22
CA LEU A 230 -23.23 -24.69 -0.15
C LEU A 230 -24.62 -25.22 -0.48
N GLN A 231 -24.85 -26.53 -0.32
CA GLN A 231 -26.13 -27.17 -0.60
C GLN A 231 -27.28 -26.56 0.24
N ARG A 232 -27.00 -26.25 1.50
CA ARG A 232 -27.96 -25.58 2.38
C ARG A 232 -28.28 -24.17 1.90
N GLU A 233 -27.32 -23.39 1.42
CA GLU A 233 -27.59 -22.08 0.84
C GLU A 233 -28.41 -22.19 -0.45
N GLU A 234 -28.04 -23.10 -1.34
CA GLU A 234 -28.75 -23.37 -2.61
C GLU A 234 -30.22 -23.75 -2.37
N THR A 235 -30.48 -24.69 -1.45
CA THR A 235 -31.84 -25.11 -1.12
C THR A 235 -32.69 -23.99 -0.50
N LEU A 236 -32.09 -23.10 0.29
CA LEU A 236 -32.79 -21.93 0.84
C LEU A 236 -33.10 -20.90 -0.24
N LEU A 237 -32.17 -20.66 -1.16
CA LEU A 237 -32.37 -19.77 -2.31
C LEU A 237 -33.44 -20.32 -3.25
N ALA A 238 -33.42 -21.62 -3.56
CA ALA A 238 -34.44 -22.28 -4.39
C ALA A 238 -35.85 -22.19 -3.79
N ARG A 239 -35.96 -22.17 -2.45
CA ARG A 239 -37.23 -21.97 -1.73
C ARG A 239 -37.64 -20.50 -1.59
N GLY A 240 -36.95 -19.58 -2.26
CA GLY A 240 -37.25 -18.14 -2.20
C GLY A 240 -36.90 -17.47 -0.87
N ARG A 241 -36.11 -18.12 0.00
CA ARG A 241 -35.67 -17.52 1.28
C ARG A 241 -34.42 -16.68 1.04
N SER A 242 -34.59 -15.51 0.41
CA SER A 242 -33.48 -14.61 0.07
C SER A 242 -33.14 -13.56 1.13
N LYS A 243 -33.91 -13.48 2.23
CA LYS A 243 -33.71 -12.46 3.28
C LYS A 243 -32.27 -12.51 3.82
N ALA A 244 -31.60 -11.36 3.82
CA ALA A 244 -30.19 -11.24 4.18
C ALA A 244 -29.90 -11.59 5.65
N LEU A 245 -30.80 -11.25 6.58
CA LEU A 245 -30.64 -11.49 8.02
C LEU A 245 -30.40 -12.97 8.38
N PRO A 246 -31.28 -13.93 8.02
CA PRO A 246 -31.06 -15.34 8.34
C PRO A 246 -29.87 -15.97 7.59
N LEU A 247 -29.56 -15.49 6.39
CA LEU A 247 -28.45 -16.03 5.59
C LEU A 247 -27.08 -15.47 6.01
N SER A 248 -27.04 -14.33 6.70
CA SER A 248 -25.78 -13.66 7.07
C SER A 248 -24.82 -14.56 7.86
N GLY A 249 -25.33 -15.30 8.85
CA GLY A 249 -24.54 -16.24 9.65
C GLY A 249 -24.04 -17.43 8.83
N LEU A 250 -24.89 -18.01 7.99
CA LEU A 250 -24.54 -19.12 7.10
C LEU A 250 -23.45 -18.69 6.11
N ARG A 251 -23.64 -17.57 5.43
CA ARG A 251 -22.68 -17.02 4.46
C ARG A 251 -21.34 -16.71 5.08
N ARG A 252 -21.32 -16.13 6.28
CA ARG A 252 -20.08 -15.87 7.03
C ARG A 252 -19.37 -17.17 7.41
N ARG A 253 -20.12 -18.20 7.80
CA ARG A 253 -19.54 -19.50 8.13
C ARG A 253 -18.98 -20.18 6.88
N LEU A 254 -19.71 -20.15 5.76
CA LEU A 254 -19.26 -20.66 4.47
C LEU A 254 -17.97 -19.98 4.01
N SER A 255 -17.90 -18.64 4.02
CA SER A 255 -16.69 -17.93 3.62
C SER A 255 -15.50 -18.24 4.54
N THR A 256 -15.74 -18.38 5.85
CA THR A 256 -14.70 -18.74 6.82
C THR A 256 -14.17 -20.16 6.59
N GLN A 257 -15.06 -21.14 6.36
CA GLN A 257 -14.64 -22.53 6.11
C GLN A 257 -13.97 -22.68 4.75
N PHE A 258 -14.49 -22.01 3.71
CA PHE A 258 -13.84 -21.98 2.41
C PHE A 258 -12.44 -21.35 2.48
N PHE A 259 -12.28 -20.24 3.20
CA PHE A 259 -10.95 -19.66 3.44
C PHE A 259 -10.00 -20.64 4.12
N ARG A 260 -10.45 -21.39 5.14
CA ARG A 260 -9.62 -22.43 5.78
C ARG A 260 -9.25 -23.55 4.82
N LEU A 261 -10.16 -23.96 3.95
CA LEU A 261 -9.88 -24.95 2.91
C LEU A 261 -8.82 -24.44 1.92
N LEU A 262 -8.85 -23.16 1.56
CA LEU A 262 -7.82 -22.54 0.71
C LEU A 262 -6.43 -22.51 1.34
N LEU A 263 -6.34 -22.62 2.67
CA LEU A 263 -5.09 -22.69 3.42
C LEU A 263 -4.55 -24.12 3.58
N ASP A 264 -5.35 -25.13 3.24
CA ASP A 264 -4.93 -26.53 3.30
C ASP A 264 -3.94 -26.82 2.15
N PRO A 265 -2.67 -27.18 2.42
CA PRO A 265 -1.69 -27.47 1.38
C PRO A 265 -2.08 -28.61 0.45
N ALA A 266 -2.87 -29.57 0.93
CA ALA A 266 -3.34 -30.69 0.11
C ALA A 266 -4.41 -30.25 -0.90
N PHE A 267 -5.17 -29.19 -0.62
CA PHE A 267 -6.12 -28.59 -1.56
C PHE A 267 -5.46 -27.51 -2.45
N ASN A 268 -4.61 -26.67 -1.85
CA ASN A 268 -3.91 -25.59 -2.51
C ASN A 268 -2.40 -25.66 -2.19
N PRO A 269 -1.56 -26.21 -3.09
CA PRO A 269 -0.14 -26.38 -2.81
C PRO A 269 0.59 -25.04 -2.56
N GLN A 270 0.10 -23.92 -3.13
CA GLN A 270 0.70 -22.59 -2.91
C GLN A 270 0.46 -22.05 -1.49
N ALA A 271 -0.45 -22.65 -0.71
CA ALA A 271 -0.73 -22.23 0.66
C ALA A 271 0.49 -22.40 1.59
N GLN A 272 1.28 -23.46 1.39
CA GLN A 272 2.49 -23.68 2.18
C GLN A 272 3.55 -22.60 1.90
N ARG A 273 3.71 -22.21 0.63
CA ARG A 273 4.63 -21.13 0.22
C ARG A 273 4.23 -19.80 0.84
N ALA A 274 2.96 -19.41 0.70
CA ALA A 274 2.47 -18.15 1.24
C ALA A 274 2.57 -18.08 2.77
N THR A 275 2.30 -19.19 3.47
CA THR A 275 2.41 -19.24 4.93
C THR A 275 3.85 -19.08 5.41
N LYS A 276 4.82 -19.70 4.72
CA LYS A 276 6.26 -19.50 5.01
C LYS A 276 6.70 -18.05 4.82
N LEU A 277 6.22 -17.39 3.75
CA LEU A 277 6.55 -16.00 3.44
C LEU A 277 5.91 -14.97 4.40
N VAL A 278 4.84 -15.35 5.11
CA VAL A 278 4.15 -14.45 6.06
C VAL A 278 4.66 -14.61 7.49
N ILE A 279 5.32 -15.73 7.81
CA ILE A 279 5.94 -15.98 9.13
C ILE A 279 7.37 -15.39 9.20
N LEU A 280 8.00 -15.14 8.05
CA LEU A 280 9.25 -14.37 7.92
C LEU A 280 8.95 -12.87 7.79
#